data_AF-A0A848CHD9-F1
#
_entry.id   AF-A0A848CHD9-F1
#
_cell.length_a   1.000
_cell.length_b   1.000
_cell.length_c   1.000
_cell.angle_alpha   90.00
_cell.angle_beta   90.00
_cell.angle_gamma   90.00
#
_symmetry.space_group_name_H-M   'P 1'
#
loop_
_entity.id
_entity.type
_entity.pdbx_description
1 polymer ?
#
loop_
_entity_poly.entity_id
_entity_poly.type
_entity_poly.pdbx_seq_one_letter_code
_entity_poly.pdbx_strand_id
1 'polypeptide(L)'
;MEDYPKLTEAVANVLTRLREDAGLSKRKLALLTTIDRVYLLQIEQKKYRPTLNAIFLLAQAFGISPGYMVTLIDRECQRLVNAPSASEE
;
A
#
# COMPACT_ATOMS: atom_id res chain seq x y z
N MET A 1 -9.50 18.05 5.82
CA MET A 1 -8.08 17.93 5.40
C MET A 1 -8.10 17.47 3.96
N GLU A 2 -7.32 18.12 3.10
CA GLU A 2 -7.19 17.74 1.68
C GLU A 2 -6.36 16.46 1.57
N ASP A 3 -6.69 15.64 0.57
CA ASP A 3 -5.99 14.39 0.32
C ASP A 3 -4.70 14.64 -0.44
N TYR A 4 -3.61 14.00 -0.01
CA TYR A 4 -2.41 13.99 -0.82
C TYR A 4 -2.72 13.28 -2.16
N PRO A 5 -2.40 13.89 -3.31
CA PRO A 5 -2.75 13.33 -4.62
C PRO A 5 -2.30 11.89 -4.79
N LYS A 6 -3.21 11.02 -5.25
CA LYS A 6 -2.96 9.61 -5.56
C LYS A 6 -2.46 8.74 -4.39
N LEU A 7 -2.38 9.25 -3.16
CA LEU A 7 -1.80 8.53 -2.03
C LEU A 7 -2.49 7.20 -1.73
N THR A 8 -3.82 7.19 -1.65
CA THR A 8 -4.60 5.97 -1.39
C THR A 8 -4.36 4.90 -2.46
N GLU A 9 -4.25 5.32 -3.72
CA GLU A 9 -3.98 4.42 -4.85
C GLU A 9 -2.54 3.90 -4.82
N ALA A 10 -1.58 4.77 -4.52
CA ALA A 10 -0.17 4.40 -4.44
C ALA A 10 0.09 3.39 -3.32
N VAL A 11 -0.50 3.62 -2.15
CA VAL A 11 -0.45 2.68 -1.02
C VAL A 11 -1.01 1.31 -1.41
N ALA A 12 -2.17 1.27 -2.06
CA ALA A 12 -2.81 0.02 -2.48
C ALA A 12 -1.92 -0.75 -3.49
N ASN A 13 -1.36 -0.05 -4.47
CA ASN A 13 -0.49 -0.65 -5.49
C ASN A 13 0.81 -1.18 -4.86
N VAL A 14 1.48 -0.40 -4.02
CA VAL A 14 2.72 -0.82 -3.34
C VAL A 14 2.46 -2.02 -2.43
N LEU A 15 1.39 -1.99 -1.64
CA LEU A 15 1.04 -3.10 -0.75
C LEU A 15 0.75 -4.38 -1.54
N THR A 16 -0.06 -4.28 -2.60
CA THR A 16 -0.41 -5.41 -3.47
C THR A 16 0.85 -6.03 -4.09
N ARG A 17 1.73 -5.19 -4.63
CA ARG A 17 3.00 -5.62 -5.23
C ARG A 17 3.91 -6.31 -4.22
N LEU A 18 4.19 -5.67 -3.07
CA LEU A 18 5.05 -6.27 -2.04
C LEU A 18 4.51 -7.60 -1.54
N ARG A 19 3.18 -7.70 -1.40
CA ARG A 19 2.51 -8.94 -1.00
C ARG A 19 2.69 -10.05 -2.05
N GLU A 20 2.54 -9.72 -3.33
CA GLU A 20 2.66 -10.67 -4.43
C GLU A 20 4.10 -11.10 -4.68
N ASP A 21 5.06 -10.17 -4.64
CA ASP A 21 6.50 -10.44 -4.74
C ASP A 21 6.97 -11.37 -3.59
N ALA A 22 6.36 -11.26 -2.40
CA ALA A 22 6.63 -12.13 -1.27
C ALA A 22 5.84 -13.47 -1.31
N GLY A 23 5.01 -13.70 -2.33
CA GLY A 23 4.17 -14.92 -2.43
C GLY A 23 3.12 -15.05 -1.32
N LEU A 24 2.73 -13.93 -0.70
CA LEU A 24 1.83 -13.94 0.45
C LEU A 24 0.36 -13.81 0.03
N SER A 25 -0.50 -14.64 0.60
CA SER A 25 -1.94 -14.37 0.55
C SER A 25 -2.30 -13.24 1.53
N LYS A 26 -3.40 -12.53 1.30
CA LYS A 26 -3.93 -11.52 2.24
C LYS A 26 -4.11 -12.10 3.65
N ARG A 27 -4.57 -13.35 3.75
CA ARG A 27 -4.73 -14.07 5.04
C ARG A 27 -3.38 -14.31 5.72
N LYS A 28 -2.35 -14.67 4.96
CA LYS A 28 -1.01 -14.87 5.51
C LYS A 28 -0.40 -13.56 5.98
N LEU A 29 -0.54 -12.48 5.21
CA LEU A 29 -0.05 -11.15 5.60
C LEU A 29 -0.75 -10.61 6.86
N ALA A 30 -2.08 -10.78 6.97
CA ALA A 30 -2.82 -10.41 8.18
C ALA A 30 -2.26 -11.09 9.44
N LEU A 31 -1.96 -12.39 9.34
CA LEU A 31 -1.38 -13.16 10.43
C LEU A 31 0.02 -12.65 10.84
N LEU A 32 0.81 -12.15 9.89
CA LEU A 32 2.16 -11.63 10.13
C LEU A 32 2.17 -10.21 10.72
N THR A 33 1.16 -9.40 10.42
CA THR A 33 1.15 -7.95 10.70
C THR A 33 0.33 -7.57 11.92
N THR A 34 -0.39 -8.52 12.56
CA THR A 34 -1.45 -8.26 13.55
C THR A 34 -2.58 -7.35 13.04
N ILE A 35 -2.58 -7.05 11.74
CA ILE A 35 -3.58 -6.23 11.07
C ILE A 35 -4.72 -7.14 10.62
N ASP A 36 -5.94 -6.66 10.80
CA ASP A 36 -7.13 -7.39 10.38
C ASP A 36 -7.15 -7.65 8.85
N ARG A 37 -7.58 -8.84 8.46
CA ARG A 37 -7.62 -9.27 7.05
C ARG A 37 -8.58 -8.40 6.22
N VAL A 38 -9.72 -8.01 6.78
CA VAL A 38 -10.68 -7.14 6.10
C VAL A 38 -10.06 -5.77 5.91
N TYR A 39 -9.33 -5.25 6.91
CA TYR A 39 -8.60 -4.00 6.76
C TYR A 39 -7.57 -4.03 5.63
N LEU A 40 -6.73 -5.08 5.53
CA LEU A 40 -5.81 -5.25 4.40
C LEU A 40 -6.54 -5.30 3.05
N LEU A 41 -7.66 -6.02 2.98
CA LEU A 41 -8.50 -6.07 1.77
C LEU A 41 -9.01 -4.68 1.39
N GLN A 42 -9.49 -3.88 2.35
CA GLN A 42 -10.00 -2.53 2.09
C GLN A 42 -8.87 -1.58 1.65
N ILE A 43 -7.65 -1.73 2.16
CA ILE A 43 -6.49 -0.97 1.68
C ILE A 43 -6.19 -1.32 0.22
N GLU A 44 -6.05 -2.60 -0.13
CA GLU A 44 -5.76 -3.02 -1.51
C GLU A 44 -6.90 -2.63 -2.49
N GLN A 45 -8.13 -2.52 -2.01
CA GLN A 45 -9.28 -2.01 -2.79
C GLN A 45 -9.37 -0.48 -2.87
N LYS A 46 -8.38 0.26 -2.34
CA LYS A 46 -8.35 1.74 -2.29
C LYS A 46 -9.51 2.36 -1.49
N LYS A 47 -10.17 1.56 -0.63
CA LYS A 47 -11.34 1.98 0.17
C LYS A 47 -10.97 2.57 1.51
N TYR A 48 -9.76 2.28 2.00
CA TYR A 48 -9.31 2.74 3.31
C TYR A 48 -7.92 3.34 3.26
N ARG A 49 -7.72 4.35 4.11
CA ARG A 49 -6.43 5.01 4.29
C ARG A 49 -5.74 4.38 5.49
N PRO A 50 -4.59 3.72 5.31
CA PRO A 50 -3.86 3.22 6.45
C PRO A 50 -3.31 4.35 7.30
N THR A 51 -3.30 4.13 8.62
CA THR A 51 -2.56 4.99 9.53
C THR A 51 -1.06 4.79 9.33
N LEU A 52 -0.25 5.75 9.79
CA LEU A 52 1.21 5.58 9.79
C LEU A 52 1.64 4.33 10.58
N ASN A 53 0.93 4.00 11.67
CA ASN A 53 1.16 2.78 12.43
C ASN A 53 0.97 1.51 11.57
N ALA A 54 -0.10 1.45 10.77
CA ALA A 54 -0.33 0.33 9.87
C ALA A 54 0.79 0.21 8.82
N ILE A 55 1.27 1.32 8.26
CA ILE A 55 2.41 1.32 7.33
C ILE A 55 3.67 0.74 8.01
N PHE A 56 3.95 1.10 9.25
CA PHE A 56 5.12 0.61 9.98
C PHE A 56 5.03 -0.90 10.29
N LEU A 57 3.84 -1.38 10.70
CA LEU A 57 3.59 -2.81 10.91
C LEU A 57 3.73 -3.62 9.62
N LEU A 58 3.22 -3.09 8.50
CA LEU A 58 3.38 -3.71 7.18
C LEU A 58 4.85 -3.79 6.77
N ALA A 59 5.60 -2.69 6.93
CA ALA A 59 7.03 -2.66 6.62
C ALA A 59 7.79 -3.73 7.40
N GLN A 60 7.51 -3.86 8.70
CA GLN A 60 8.09 -4.89 9.56
C GLN A 60 7.79 -6.31 9.04
N ALA A 61 6.55 -6.60 8.63
CA ALA A 61 6.19 -7.93 8.11
C ALA A 61 6.84 -8.27 6.76
N PHE A 62 7.17 -7.25 5.96
CA PHE A 62 7.96 -7.43 4.73
C PHE A 62 9.48 -7.43 4.98
N GLY A 63 9.92 -7.24 6.23
CA GLY A 63 11.34 -7.19 6.57
C GLY A 63 12.07 -5.95 6.01
N ILE A 64 11.34 -4.86 5.73
CA ILE A 64 11.89 -3.60 5.22
C ILE A 64 11.76 -2.48 6.25
N SER A 65 12.59 -1.45 6.14
CA SER A 65 12.46 -0.28 7.00
C SER A 65 11.18 0.52 6.66
N PRO A 66 10.49 1.12 7.64
CA PRO A 66 9.33 1.95 7.37
C PRO A 66 9.62 3.13 6.43
N GLY A 67 10.79 3.76 6.55
CA GLY A 67 11.22 4.83 5.65
C GLY A 67 11.37 4.37 4.20
N TYR A 68 11.83 3.14 3.98
CA TYR A 68 11.87 2.55 2.64
C TYR A 68 10.46 2.30 2.10
N MET A 69 9.53 1.79 2.93
CA MET A 69 8.14 1.63 2.52
C MET A 69 7.48 2.95 2.12
N VAL A 70 7.71 4.03 2.88
CA VAL A 70 7.24 5.38 2.53
C VAL A 70 7.85 5.86 1.21
N THR A 71 9.14 5.58 0.97
CA THR A 71 9.81 5.91 -0.30
C THR A 71 9.16 5.20 -1.49
N LEU A 72 8.77 3.93 -1.33
CA LEU A 72 8.06 3.18 -2.38
C LEU A 72 6.69 3.82 -2.68
N ILE A 73 5.96 4.23 -1.64
CA ILE A 73 4.65 4.90 -1.76
C ILE A 73 4.80 6.24 -2.48
N ASP A 74 5.77 7.07 -2.07
CA ASP A 74 6.03 8.38 -2.70
C ASP A 74 6.38 8.25 -4.19
N ARG A 75 7.26 7.31 -4.54
CA ARG A 75 7.59 7.02 -5.95
C ARG A 75 6.37 6.59 -6.75
N GLU A 76 5.50 5.78 -6.17
CA GLU A 76 4.28 5.34 -6.81
C GLU A 76 3.27 6.50 -6.98
N CYS A 77 3.17 7.41 -6.01
CA CYS A 77 2.41 8.66 -6.16
C CYS A 77 2.91 9.46 -7.36
N GLN A 78 4.23 9.71 -7.45
CA GLN A 78 4.83 10.45 -8.57
C GLN A 78 4.56 9.75 -9.91
N ARG A 79 4.66 8.41 -9.95
CA ARG A 79 4.34 7.63 -11.14
C ARG A 79 2.88 7.81 -11.56
N LEU A 80 1.93 7.75 -10.63
CA LEU A 80 0.50 7.87 -10.91
C LEU A 80 0.07 9.29 -11.28
N VAL A 81 0.78 10.31 -10.79
CA VAL A 81 0.58 11.71 -11.19
C VAL A 81 1.13 11.97 -12.59
N ASN A 82 2.28 11.37 -12.92
CA ASN A 82 2.95 11.58 -14.21
C ASN A 82 2.50 10.58 -15.29
N ALA A 83 1.74 9.55 -14.94
CA ALA A 83 1.20 8.61 -15.92
C ALA A 83 0.14 9.32 -16.78
N PRO A 84 0.25 9.27 -18.13
CA PRO A 84 -0.84 9.71 -18.97
C PRO A 84 -2.08 8.91 -18.58
N SER A 85 -3.20 9.60 -18.37
CA SER A 85 -4.48 8.99 -18.05
C SER A 85 -4.84 7.95 -19.12
N ALA A 86 -4.64 6.68 -18.81
CA ALA A 86 -5.14 5.55 -19.59
C ALA A 86 -6.66 5.46 -19.37
N SER A 87 -7.40 6.47 -19.84
CA SER A 87 -8.86 6.58 -19.79
C SER A 87 -9.35 7.60 -20.81
N GLU A 88 -8.86 7.54 -22.05
CA GLU A 88 -9.54 8.07 -23.24
C GLU A 88 -9.40 7.03 -24.36
N GLU A 89 -10.00 5.85 -24.17
CA GLU A 89 -10.39 4.92 -25.25
C GLU A 89 -11.76 4.30 -24.89
#